data_AF-A0A3D1GAA0-F1
#
_entry.id   AF-A0A3D1GAA0-F1
#
_cell.length_a   1.000
_cell.length_b   1.000
_cell.length_c   1.000
_cell.angle_alpha   90.00
_cell.angle_beta   90.00
_cell.angle_gamma   90.00
#
_symmetry.space_group_name_H-M   'P 1'
#
loop_
_entity.id
_entity.type
_entity.pdbx_description
1 polymer ?
#
loop_
_entity_poly.entity_id
_entity_poly.type
_entity_poly.pdbx_seq_one_letter_code
_entity_poly.pdbx_strand_id
1 'polypeptide(L)'
;MTSKKLAALFAPAAIVVAIDQYTKWLVRTTPELHRLDIIDGWLQFYYTQNSGMAMGIDLLSTPVISTISIVATIGILAYLLFTLKKANSGYLIFMGLVLGGAIGNIIDRLIMGYIEGYGGLLDGHVVDFIHFNLVLWDKPVFPYIFNVADIAITVSIVSLILFSKKLIPHDDHTDSESREKMILSRSHGDEIDTPSKEDLTAAVNDIADENGSFIILGTDYAYMQVAGNDPASLTLEYREEGTQYQCSPVTADQAKSALLQYLNGDESYKTKLNWSEVTL
;
A
#
# COMPACT_ATOMS: atom_id res chain seq x y z
N MET A 1 0.44 18.91 -16.57
CA MET A 1 0.28 17.68 -15.74
C MET A 1 -0.24 17.99 -14.34
N THR A 2 0.28 19.01 -13.65
CA THR A 2 -0.13 19.37 -12.27
C THR A 2 -1.63 19.66 -12.13
N SER A 3 -2.25 20.40 -13.05
CA SER A 3 -3.69 20.73 -12.97
C SER A 3 -4.59 19.48 -13.02
N LYS A 4 -4.21 18.44 -13.78
CA LYS A 4 -4.95 17.18 -13.81
C LYS A 4 -4.85 16.41 -12.49
N LYS A 5 -3.67 16.44 -11.85
CA LYS A 5 -3.45 15.82 -10.53
C LYS A 5 -4.19 16.55 -9.41
N LEU A 6 -4.18 17.89 -9.44
CA LEU A 6 -4.98 18.70 -8.51
C LEU A 6 -6.48 18.44 -8.71
N ALA A 7 -6.95 18.38 -9.95
CA ALA A 7 -8.34 18.01 -10.23
C ALA A 7 -8.67 16.60 -9.74
N ALA A 8 -7.77 15.63 -9.95
CA ALA A 8 -7.92 14.27 -9.44
C ALA A 8 -8.04 14.21 -7.91
N LEU A 9 -7.41 15.14 -7.18
CA LEU A 9 -7.51 15.24 -5.73
C LEU A 9 -8.77 16.02 -5.27
N PHE A 10 -8.97 17.22 -5.80
CA PHE A 10 -9.96 18.16 -5.27
C PHE A 10 -11.37 17.95 -5.83
N ALA A 11 -11.53 17.44 -7.04
CA ALA A 11 -12.86 17.17 -7.59
C ALA A 11 -13.63 16.10 -6.77
N PRO A 12 -13.07 14.91 -6.48
CA PRO A 12 -13.76 13.95 -5.63
C PRO A 12 -13.99 14.48 -4.21
N ALA A 13 -13.03 15.22 -3.64
CA ALA A 13 -13.21 15.85 -2.33
C ALA A 13 -14.41 16.81 -2.30
N ALA A 14 -14.51 17.70 -3.29
CA ALA A 14 -15.61 18.65 -3.40
C ALA A 14 -16.96 17.96 -3.61
N ILE A 15 -17.01 16.91 -4.43
CA ILE A 15 -18.23 16.11 -4.66
C ILE A 15 -18.69 15.45 -3.36
N VAL A 16 -17.77 14.80 -2.63
CA VAL A 16 -18.10 14.14 -1.36
C VAL A 16 -18.62 15.16 -0.35
N VAL A 17 -17.93 16.30 -0.17
CA VAL A 17 -18.38 17.36 0.75
C VAL A 17 -19.78 17.85 0.37
N ALA A 18 -20.05 18.10 -0.91
CA ALA A 18 -21.34 18.58 -1.35
C ALA A 18 -22.47 17.58 -1.07
N ILE A 19 -22.25 16.30 -1.37
CA ILE A 19 -23.24 15.24 -1.14
C ILE A 19 -23.44 15.00 0.36
N ASP A 20 -22.36 14.93 1.14
CA ASP A 20 -22.40 14.73 2.59
C ASP A 20 -23.19 15.84 3.28
N GLN A 21 -22.84 17.10 3.03
CA GLN A 21 -23.50 18.23 3.66
C GLN A 21 -24.96 18.38 3.21
N TYR A 22 -25.26 18.10 1.94
CA TYR A 22 -26.63 18.09 1.45
C TYR A 22 -27.48 17.02 2.13
N THR A 23 -26.98 15.78 2.21
CA THR A 23 -27.72 14.66 2.81
C THR A 23 -27.91 14.82 4.31
N LYS A 24 -26.89 15.28 5.03
CA LYS A 24 -27.00 15.62 6.47
C LYS A 24 -28.00 16.73 6.72
N TRP A 25 -27.96 17.80 5.92
CA TRP A 25 -28.94 18.87 6.00
C TRP A 25 -30.37 18.36 5.74
N LEU A 26 -30.57 17.56 4.69
CA LEU A 26 -31.87 17.00 4.32
C LEU A 26 -32.45 16.16 5.46
N VAL A 27 -31.69 15.20 5.99
CA VAL A 27 -32.18 14.32 7.07
C VAL A 27 -32.44 15.12 8.33
N ARG A 28 -31.53 16.01 8.73
CA ARG A 28 -31.69 16.82 9.94
C ARG A 28 -32.92 17.73 9.91
N THR A 29 -33.28 18.25 8.73
CA THR A 29 -34.39 19.21 8.58
C THR A 29 -35.72 18.55 8.23
N THR A 30 -35.75 17.22 8.09
CA THR A 30 -36.94 16.46 7.70
C THR A 30 -37.21 15.38 8.74
N PRO A 31 -38.04 15.65 9.77
CA PRO A 31 -38.31 14.72 10.86
C PRO A 31 -38.83 13.35 10.40
N GLU A 32 -39.54 13.31 9.27
CA GLU A 32 -40.04 12.08 8.65
C GLU A 32 -38.90 11.14 8.23
N LEU A 33 -37.70 11.65 7.99
CA LEU A 33 -36.51 10.86 7.63
C LEU A 33 -35.75 10.34 8.85
N HIS A 34 -36.06 10.78 10.08
CA HIS A 34 -35.28 10.41 11.26
C HIS A 34 -35.35 8.91 11.61
N ARG A 35 -36.41 8.21 11.21
CA ARG A 35 -36.64 6.77 11.44
C ARG A 35 -37.38 6.15 10.26
N LEU A 36 -36.81 6.29 9.07
CA LEU A 36 -37.41 5.81 7.84
C LEU A 36 -36.79 4.47 7.46
N ASP A 37 -37.58 3.39 7.45
CA ASP A 37 -37.17 2.13 6.83
C ASP A 37 -37.12 2.32 5.31
N ILE A 38 -35.92 2.15 4.73
CA ILE A 38 -35.70 2.21 3.27
C ILE A 38 -35.90 0.84 2.67
N ILE A 39 -35.37 -0.18 3.36
CA ILE A 39 -35.56 -1.58 3.06
C ILE A 39 -35.87 -2.25 4.39
N ASP A 40 -37.13 -2.68 4.55
CA ASP A 40 -37.65 -3.26 5.79
C ASP A 40 -36.71 -4.33 6.36
N GLY A 41 -36.28 -4.12 7.61
CA GLY A 41 -35.41 -5.05 8.35
C GLY A 41 -33.96 -5.13 7.87
N TRP A 42 -33.53 -4.27 6.94
CA TRP A 42 -32.15 -4.28 6.44
C TRP A 42 -31.47 -2.91 6.43
N LEU A 43 -32.13 -1.87 5.90
CA LEU A 43 -31.57 -0.54 5.74
C LEU A 43 -32.60 0.51 6.17
N GLN A 44 -32.21 1.38 7.09
CA GLN A 44 -33.04 2.50 7.54
C GLN A 44 -32.22 3.79 7.60
N PHE A 45 -32.93 4.92 7.53
CA PHE A 45 -32.45 6.15 8.12
C PHE A 45 -32.76 6.16 9.61
N TYR A 46 -31.73 6.35 10.42
CA TYR A 46 -31.80 6.51 11.86
C TYR A 46 -30.96 7.72 12.26
N TYR A 47 -31.60 8.89 12.41
CA TYR A 47 -30.90 10.13 12.72
C TYR A 47 -30.30 10.10 14.13
N THR A 48 -29.02 10.44 14.23
CA THR A 48 -28.31 10.63 15.49
C THR A 48 -27.21 11.69 15.35
N GLN A 49 -26.75 12.16 16.50
CA GLN A 49 -25.66 13.13 16.62
C GLN A 49 -24.52 12.49 17.38
N ASN A 50 -23.39 12.33 16.70
CA ASN A 50 -22.23 11.66 17.20
C ASN A 50 -21.21 12.66 17.75
N SER A 51 -21.09 12.70 19.08
CA SER A 51 -20.11 13.52 19.80
C SER A 51 -18.67 13.01 19.68
N GLY A 52 -18.44 11.88 19.01
CA GLY A 52 -17.14 11.22 18.92
C GLY A 52 -16.99 10.02 19.87
N MET A 53 -18.08 9.47 20.38
CA MET A 53 -18.06 8.21 21.13
C MET A 53 -17.78 7.04 20.19
N ALA A 54 -16.66 6.35 20.39
CA ALA A 54 -16.39 5.06 19.74
C ALA A 54 -16.78 3.94 20.70
N MET A 55 -17.63 3.00 20.25
CA MET A 55 -18.03 1.83 21.06
C MET A 55 -18.70 2.17 22.42
N GLY A 56 -19.31 3.35 22.54
CA GLY A 56 -19.89 3.82 23.80
C GLY A 56 -18.86 4.24 24.86
N ILE A 57 -17.58 4.39 24.46
CA ILE A 57 -16.52 4.87 25.34
C ILE A 57 -16.26 6.35 25.04
N ASP A 58 -16.46 7.19 26.05
CA ASP A 58 -16.18 8.63 26.02
C ASP A 58 -14.77 8.89 26.58
N LEU A 59 -13.75 8.77 25.72
CA LEU A 59 -12.34 8.95 26.12
C LEU A 59 -11.84 10.39 25.98
N LEU A 60 -12.40 11.15 25.04
CA LEU A 60 -11.93 12.48 24.67
C LEU A 60 -13.13 13.39 24.41
N SER A 61 -13.07 14.63 24.88
CA SER A 61 -14.13 15.60 24.63
C SER A 61 -14.24 15.95 23.13
N THR A 62 -15.44 16.32 22.70
CA THR A 62 -15.72 16.73 21.31
C THR A 62 -14.69 17.73 20.77
N PRO A 63 -14.31 18.81 21.48
CA PRO A 63 -13.32 19.77 20.97
C PRO A 63 -11.93 19.16 20.74
N VAL A 64 -11.51 18.20 21.57
CA VAL A 64 -10.23 17.50 21.40
C VAL A 64 -10.27 16.63 20.16
N ILE A 65 -11.35 15.86 19.98
CA ILE A 65 -11.56 15.00 18.80
C ILE A 65 -11.61 15.87 17.53
N SER A 66 -12.34 16.98 17.56
CA SER A 66 -12.43 17.98 16.49
C SER A 66 -11.05 18.52 16.12
N THR A 67 -10.26 18.92 17.12
CA THR A 67 -8.91 19.46 16.91
C THR A 67 -7.99 18.43 16.28
N ILE A 68 -7.98 17.19 16.79
CA ILE A 68 -7.16 16.10 16.25
C ILE A 68 -7.51 15.85 14.78
N SER A 69 -8.80 15.78 14.44
CA SER A 69 -9.22 15.55 13.06
C SER A 69 -8.83 16.69 12.12
N ILE A 70 -8.91 17.95 12.57
CA ILE A 70 -8.44 19.10 11.79
C ILE A 70 -6.93 19.02 11.54
N VAL A 71 -6.14 18.80 12.60
CA VAL A 71 -4.67 18.69 12.49
C VAL A 71 -4.27 17.53 11.57
N ALA A 72 -4.90 16.36 11.73
CA ALA A 72 -4.65 15.20 10.88
C ALA A 72 -5.00 15.48 9.41
N THR A 73 -6.14 16.11 9.15
CA THR A 73 -6.58 16.43 7.78
C THR A 73 -5.66 17.45 7.11
N ILE A 74 -5.20 18.47 7.84
CA ILE A 74 -4.21 19.43 7.36
C ILE A 74 -2.87 18.73 7.07
N GLY A 75 -2.42 17.84 7.96
CA GLY A 75 -1.20 17.06 7.78
C GLY A 75 -1.26 16.18 6.53
N ILE A 76 -2.37 15.47 6.34
CA ILE A 76 -2.61 14.65 5.14
C ILE A 76 -2.60 15.52 3.88
N LEU A 77 -3.32 16.65 3.87
CA LEU A 77 -3.34 17.56 2.72
C LEU A 77 -1.93 18.10 2.41
N ALA A 78 -1.18 18.54 3.42
CA ALA A 78 0.17 19.03 3.26
C ALA A 78 1.10 17.95 2.66
N TYR A 79 1.01 16.72 3.18
CA TYR A 79 1.76 15.58 2.64
C TYR A 79 1.42 15.29 1.17
N LEU A 80 0.12 15.32 0.81
CA LEU A 80 -0.33 15.07 -0.57
C LEU A 80 0.13 16.16 -1.54
N LEU A 81 0.13 17.42 -1.10
CA LEU A 81 0.63 18.52 -1.90
C LEU A 81 2.16 18.45 -2.07
N PHE A 82 2.88 18.04 -1.02
CA PHE A 82 4.32 17.81 -1.07
C PHE A 82 4.71 16.66 -2.01
N THR A 83 3.96 15.56 -1.99
CA THR A 83 4.22 14.35 -2.80
C THR A 83 3.50 14.33 -4.15
N LEU A 84 2.78 15.41 -4.51
CA LEU A 84 1.91 15.48 -5.69
C LEU A 84 2.59 15.08 -7.01
N LYS A 85 3.89 15.41 -7.16
CA LYS A 85 4.65 15.06 -8.37
C LYS A 85 4.86 13.55 -8.52
N LYS A 86 5.08 12.84 -7.41
CA LYS A 86 5.27 11.39 -7.35
C LYS A 86 3.94 10.63 -7.38
N ALA A 87 2.88 11.23 -6.87
CA ALA A 87 1.56 10.61 -6.79
C ALA A 87 0.97 10.28 -8.16
N ASN A 88 0.47 9.05 -8.35
CA ASN A 88 -0.34 8.70 -9.52
C ASN A 88 -1.78 9.24 -9.35
N SER A 89 -2.53 9.35 -10.45
CA SER A 89 -3.89 9.93 -10.41
C SER A 89 -4.89 9.06 -9.64
N GLY A 90 -4.72 7.73 -9.65
CA GLY A 90 -5.60 6.82 -8.91
C GLY A 90 -5.50 7.07 -7.40
N TYR A 91 -4.28 7.11 -6.88
CA TYR A 91 -3.99 7.50 -5.50
C TYR A 91 -4.70 8.80 -5.11
N LEU A 92 -4.55 9.84 -5.93
CA LEU A 92 -5.10 11.16 -5.63
C LEU A 92 -6.62 11.19 -5.63
N ILE A 93 -7.28 10.40 -6.47
CA ILE A 93 -8.75 10.27 -6.46
C ILE A 93 -9.22 9.71 -5.13
N PHE A 94 -8.61 8.60 -4.69
CA PHE A 94 -8.98 7.96 -3.43
C PHE A 94 -8.61 8.82 -2.22
N MET A 95 -7.44 9.45 -2.21
CA MET A 95 -7.09 10.42 -1.18
C MET A 95 -8.01 11.65 -1.18
N GLY A 96 -8.54 12.03 -2.34
CA GLY A 96 -9.57 13.05 -2.45
C GLY A 96 -10.89 12.65 -1.79
N LEU A 97 -11.31 11.38 -1.90
CA LEU A 97 -12.46 10.85 -1.15
C LEU A 97 -12.22 10.89 0.37
N VAL A 98 -11.01 10.53 0.83
CA VAL A 98 -10.63 10.62 2.26
C VAL A 98 -10.70 12.07 2.74
N LEU A 99 -10.10 13.01 1.99
CA LEU A 99 -10.15 14.42 2.33
C LEU A 99 -11.58 14.96 2.34
N GLY A 100 -12.39 14.59 1.34
CA GLY A 100 -13.78 15.00 1.25
C GLY A 100 -14.60 14.54 2.45
N GLY A 101 -14.47 13.26 2.84
CA GLY A 101 -15.16 12.73 4.01
C GLY A 101 -14.67 13.37 5.32
N ALA A 102 -13.35 13.52 5.48
CA ALA A 102 -12.79 14.16 6.67
C ALA A 102 -13.25 15.62 6.80
N ILE A 103 -13.26 16.38 5.71
CA ILE A 103 -13.76 17.75 5.68
C ILE A 103 -15.26 17.80 5.98
N GLY A 104 -16.07 16.89 5.43
CA GLY A 104 -17.51 16.80 5.72
C GLY A 104 -17.79 16.64 7.22
N ASN A 105 -17.10 15.72 7.90
CA ASN A 105 -17.25 15.53 9.35
C ASN A 105 -16.65 16.69 10.17
N ILE A 106 -15.58 17.33 9.70
CA ILE A 106 -15.00 18.53 10.33
C ILE A 106 -15.96 19.72 10.25
N ILE A 107 -16.68 19.90 9.13
CA ILE A 107 -17.67 20.98 9.00
C ILE A 107 -18.69 20.86 10.13
N ASP A 108 -19.30 19.68 10.30
CA ASP A 108 -20.29 19.46 11.36
C ASP A 108 -19.75 19.85 12.74
N ARG A 109 -18.53 19.38 13.04
CA ARG A 109 -17.84 19.64 14.30
C ARG A 109 -17.55 21.12 14.56
N LEU A 110 -17.27 21.88 13.50
CA LEU A 110 -16.99 23.31 13.61
C LEU A 110 -18.25 24.14 13.81
N ILE A 111 -19.34 23.82 13.11
CA ILE A 111 -20.48 24.74 12.99
C ILE A 111 -21.79 24.23 13.59
N MET A 112 -22.00 22.93 13.79
CA MET A 112 -23.31 22.42 14.25
C MET A 112 -23.62 22.81 15.68
N GLY A 113 -22.62 22.85 16.57
CA GLY A 113 -22.79 23.34 17.94
C GLY A 113 -23.35 24.76 17.97
N TYR A 114 -22.85 25.62 17.08
CA TYR A 114 -23.34 26.99 16.91
C TYR A 114 -24.71 27.05 16.24
N ILE A 115 -24.92 26.32 15.14
CA ILE A 115 -26.17 26.34 14.36
C ILE A 115 -27.36 25.86 15.20
N GLU A 116 -27.15 24.85 16.03
CA GLU A 116 -28.21 24.25 16.85
C GLU A 116 -28.28 24.81 18.27
N GLY A 117 -27.35 25.70 18.64
CA GLY A 117 -27.39 26.44 19.90
C GLY A 117 -27.06 25.62 21.15
N TYR A 118 -26.39 24.47 21.01
CA TYR A 118 -25.97 23.64 22.14
C TYR A 118 -24.50 23.81 22.53
N GLY A 119 -23.70 24.52 21.72
CA GLY A 119 -22.26 24.67 21.98
C GLY A 119 -21.61 25.80 21.19
N GLY A 120 -20.31 25.94 21.37
CA GLY A 120 -19.46 26.90 20.67
C GLY A 120 -18.73 26.29 19.48
N LEU A 121 -17.58 26.90 19.15
CA LEU A 121 -16.68 26.44 18.12
C LEU A 121 -16.02 25.11 18.55
N LEU A 122 -16.02 24.09 17.67
CA LEU A 122 -15.50 22.73 17.91
C LEU A 122 -16.36 21.81 18.79
N ASP A 123 -17.48 22.30 19.32
CA ASP A 123 -18.43 21.51 20.13
C ASP A 123 -19.43 20.73 19.27
N GLY A 124 -19.42 20.89 17.94
CA GLY A 124 -20.38 20.26 17.05
C GLY A 124 -20.29 18.73 17.03
N HIS A 125 -21.44 18.08 16.96
CA HIS A 125 -21.57 16.65 16.76
C HIS A 125 -21.75 16.34 15.27
N VAL A 126 -21.23 15.20 14.84
CA VAL A 126 -21.36 14.72 13.46
C VAL A 126 -22.77 14.18 13.26
N VAL A 127 -23.43 14.55 12.16
CA VAL A 127 -24.76 14.03 11.82
C VAL A 127 -24.62 12.67 11.17
N ASP A 128 -25.10 11.63 11.85
CA ASP A 128 -25.12 10.25 11.36
C ASP A 128 -26.56 9.82 11.13
N PHE A 129 -26.82 9.07 10.05
CA PHE A 129 -28.19 8.70 9.71
C PHE A 129 -28.36 7.38 8.96
N ILE A 130 -27.33 6.78 8.40
CA ILE A 130 -27.43 5.52 7.67
C ILE A 130 -27.19 4.36 8.64
N HIS A 131 -28.13 3.43 8.74
CA HIS A 131 -28.04 2.31 9.66
C HIS A 131 -28.49 1.00 9.02
N PHE A 132 -27.65 -0.03 9.10
CA PHE A 132 -28.01 -1.40 8.75
C PHE A 132 -28.60 -2.11 9.97
N ASN A 133 -29.93 -2.21 10.06
CA ASN A 133 -30.63 -2.84 11.19
C ASN A 133 -30.74 -4.37 11.09
N LEU A 134 -29.81 -5.01 10.35
CA LEU A 134 -29.76 -6.45 10.19
C LEU A 134 -29.35 -7.14 11.51
N VAL A 135 -30.16 -8.11 11.94
CA VAL A 135 -29.91 -8.93 13.13
C VAL A 135 -29.69 -10.38 12.73
N LEU A 136 -28.58 -10.98 13.19
CA LEU A 136 -28.27 -12.40 13.05
C LEU A 136 -28.03 -13.00 14.43
N TRP A 137 -28.70 -14.11 14.75
CA TRP A 137 -28.60 -14.80 16.04
C TRP A 137 -28.76 -13.85 17.25
N ASP A 138 -29.82 -13.02 17.20
CA ASP A 138 -30.15 -12.01 18.21
C ASP A 138 -29.06 -10.94 18.43
N LYS A 139 -28.12 -10.77 17.48
CA LYS A 139 -27.08 -9.76 17.52
C LYS A 139 -27.10 -8.88 16.27
N PRO A 140 -26.94 -7.54 16.42
CA PRO A 140 -26.81 -6.66 15.26
C PRO A 140 -25.52 -7.00 14.51
N VAL A 141 -25.62 -7.15 13.19
CA VAL A 141 -24.47 -7.43 12.31
C VAL A 141 -23.56 -6.22 12.22
N PHE A 142 -24.15 -5.02 12.17
CA PHE A 142 -23.44 -3.76 12.08
C PHE A 142 -24.14 -2.69 12.95
N PRO A 143 -23.74 -2.55 14.22
CA PRO A 143 -24.45 -1.70 15.19
C PRO A 143 -24.18 -0.20 15.04
N TYR A 144 -23.43 0.22 14.01
CA TYR A 144 -23.01 1.60 13.85
C TYR A 144 -23.92 2.34 12.86
N ILE A 145 -24.18 3.60 13.19
CA ILE A 145 -24.84 4.55 12.33
C ILE A 145 -23.74 5.44 11.75
N PHE A 146 -23.82 5.74 10.46
CA PHE A 146 -22.77 6.44 9.73
C PHE A 146 -23.38 7.39 8.70
N ASN A 147 -22.55 8.11 7.97
CA ASN A 147 -22.97 9.07 6.96
C ASN A 147 -22.20 8.89 5.63
N VAL A 148 -22.42 9.81 4.68
CA VAL A 148 -21.78 9.75 3.36
C VAL A 148 -20.28 10.01 3.44
N ALA A 149 -19.82 10.89 4.33
CA ALA A 149 -18.41 11.10 4.59
C ALA A 149 -17.70 9.81 5.05
N ASP A 150 -18.33 9.04 5.93
CA ASP A 150 -17.77 7.76 6.40
C ASP A 150 -17.70 6.72 5.27
N ILE A 151 -18.75 6.64 4.43
CA ILE A 151 -18.74 5.77 3.24
C ILE A 151 -17.55 6.13 2.33
N ALA A 152 -17.34 7.42 2.06
CA ALA A 152 -16.25 7.86 1.20
C ALA A 152 -14.86 7.49 1.75
N ILE A 153 -14.66 7.65 3.06
CA ILE A 153 -13.43 7.25 3.75
C ILE A 153 -13.25 5.74 3.68
N THR A 154 -14.26 4.94 4.05
CA THR A 154 -14.19 3.48 4.07
C THR A 154 -13.94 2.89 2.69
N VAL A 155 -14.72 3.30 1.68
CA VAL A 155 -14.54 2.84 0.29
C VAL A 155 -13.14 3.17 -0.21
N SER A 156 -12.63 4.35 0.15
CA SER A 156 -11.29 4.75 -0.25
C SER A 156 -10.20 3.91 0.38
N ILE A 157 -10.23 3.75 1.71
CA ILE A 157 -9.24 2.95 2.44
C ILE A 157 -9.26 1.50 1.95
N VAL A 158 -10.44 0.89 1.83
CA VAL A 158 -10.59 -0.48 1.32
C VAL A 158 -10.02 -0.60 -0.10
N SER A 159 -10.32 0.36 -0.98
CA SER A 159 -9.79 0.35 -2.35
C SER A 159 -8.27 0.50 -2.40
N LEU A 160 -7.71 1.38 -1.57
CA LEU A 160 -6.25 1.57 -1.48
C LEU A 160 -5.54 0.33 -0.93
N ILE A 161 -6.16 -0.40 0.00
CA ILE A 161 -5.61 -1.66 0.51
C ILE A 161 -5.69 -2.76 -0.56
N LEU A 162 -6.86 -2.97 -1.17
CA LEU A 162 -7.09 -4.05 -2.14
C LEU A 162 -6.30 -3.85 -3.45
N PHE A 163 -6.11 -2.60 -3.87
CA PHE A 163 -5.41 -2.26 -5.11
C PHE A 163 -4.10 -1.51 -4.86
N SER A 164 -3.47 -1.75 -3.70
CA SER A 164 -2.24 -1.08 -3.25
C SER A 164 -1.14 -1.06 -4.32
N LYS A 165 -0.87 -2.20 -4.96
CA LYS A 165 0.14 -2.35 -6.04
C LYS A 165 -0.07 -1.40 -7.21
N LYS A 166 -1.32 -1.06 -7.53
CA LYS A 166 -1.68 -0.20 -8.68
C LYS A 166 -1.90 1.25 -8.26
N LEU A 167 -2.44 1.47 -7.08
CA LEU A 167 -2.89 2.77 -6.61
C LEU A 167 -1.83 3.48 -5.78
N ILE A 168 -1.00 2.80 -5.00
CA ILE A 168 0.00 3.47 -4.17
C ILE A 168 1.25 3.74 -5.01
N PRO A 169 1.73 5.00 -5.09
CA PRO A 169 3.00 5.30 -5.72
C PRO A 169 4.10 4.52 -5.01
N HIS A 170 4.76 3.61 -5.72
CA HIS A 170 5.96 2.98 -5.22
C HIS A 170 7.09 3.99 -5.46
N ASP A 171 7.77 4.40 -4.40
CA ASP A 171 9.08 5.00 -4.59
C ASP A 171 9.97 3.85 -5.13
N ASP A 172 10.63 4.05 -6.27
CA ASP A 172 11.61 3.08 -6.82
C ASP A 172 12.74 2.75 -5.81
N HIS A 173 12.78 3.47 -4.67
CA HIS A 173 13.65 3.22 -3.55
C HIS A 173 13.23 2.04 -2.64
N THR A 174 11.94 1.69 -2.53
CA THR A 174 11.52 0.51 -1.72
C THR A 174 11.71 -0.82 -2.47
N ASP A 175 11.76 -0.79 -3.80
CA ASP A 175 12.23 -1.93 -4.59
C ASP A 175 13.78 -2.03 -4.60
N SER A 176 14.49 -0.96 -4.19
CA SER A 176 15.95 -0.98 -4.02
C SER A 176 16.41 -1.53 -2.67
N GLU A 177 15.60 -1.42 -1.61
CA GLU A 177 15.85 -2.10 -0.32
C GLU A 177 15.40 -3.57 -0.34
N SER A 178 14.50 -3.93 -1.28
CA SER A 178 14.05 -5.31 -1.52
C SER A 178 14.81 -6.02 -2.65
N ARG A 179 15.69 -5.31 -3.37
CA ARG A 179 16.84 -6.00 -3.97
C ARG A 179 17.70 -6.42 -2.79
N GLU A 180 17.36 -7.60 -2.28
CA GLU A 180 18.17 -8.34 -1.32
C GLU A 180 19.63 -8.07 -1.65
N LYS A 181 20.36 -7.58 -0.65
CA LYS A 181 21.71 -7.04 -0.80
C LYS A 181 22.54 -8.06 -1.59
N MET A 182 22.79 -7.77 -2.87
CA MET A 182 23.47 -8.72 -3.72
C MET A 182 24.93 -8.69 -3.31
N ILE A 183 25.44 -9.84 -2.90
CA ILE A 183 26.82 -10.03 -2.52
C ILE A 183 27.51 -10.70 -3.71
N LEU A 184 28.62 -10.12 -4.14
CA LEU A 184 29.54 -10.75 -5.08
C LEU A 184 30.76 -11.24 -4.31
N SER A 185 30.95 -12.56 -4.23
CA SER A 185 32.14 -13.17 -3.64
C SER A 185 33.01 -13.80 -4.73
N ARG A 186 34.33 -13.50 -4.71
CA ARG A 186 35.34 -14.03 -5.66
C ARG A 186 36.36 -14.92 -4.98
N SER A 187 37.08 -15.72 -5.79
CA SER A 187 38.07 -16.76 -5.41
C SER A 187 39.10 -16.43 -4.31
N HIS A 188 39.29 -15.16 -3.94
CA HIS A 188 40.31 -14.70 -3.01
C HIS A 188 39.74 -13.93 -1.79
N GLY A 189 38.44 -14.04 -1.51
CA GLY A 189 37.82 -13.40 -0.34
C GLY A 189 37.48 -11.93 -0.54
N ASP A 190 37.59 -11.42 -1.77
CA ASP A 190 37.03 -10.13 -2.14
C ASP A 190 35.51 -10.27 -2.19
N GLU A 191 34.85 -9.67 -1.19
CA GLU A 191 33.41 -9.58 -1.10
C GLU A 191 33.00 -8.14 -1.39
N ILE A 192 32.23 -7.96 -2.46
CA ILE A 192 31.70 -6.66 -2.83
C ILE A 192 30.23 -6.62 -2.43
N ASP A 193 29.97 -5.79 -1.43
CA ASP A 193 28.64 -5.45 -0.99
C ASP A 193 28.00 -4.45 -1.97
N THR A 194 26.87 -4.81 -2.58
CA THR A 194 26.20 -4.04 -3.63
C THR A 194 27.08 -3.77 -4.88
N PRO A 195 27.48 -4.83 -5.61
CA PRO A 195 28.37 -4.70 -6.77
C PRO A 195 27.75 -3.87 -7.89
N SER A 196 28.55 -3.04 -8.54
CA SER A 196 28.14 -2.30 -9.73
C SER A 196 27.93 -3.24 -10.93
N LYS A 197 27.26 -2.77 -11.98
CA LYS A 197 27.12 -3.53 -13.24
C LYS A 197 28.49 -3.90 -13.84
N GLU A 198 29.48 -3.03 -13.65
CA GLU A 198 30.85 -3.24 -14.13
C GLU A 198 31.53 -4.37 -13.33
N ASP A 199 31.34 -4.40 -12.01
CA ASP A 199 31.87 -5.46 -11.12
C ASP A 199 31.30 -6.83 -11.48
N LEU A 200 30.01 -6.88 -11.80
CA LEU A 200 29.30 -8.11 -12.21
C LEU A 200 29.74 -8.59 -13.59
N THR A 201 29.88 -7.66 -14.53
CA THR A 201 30.33 -7.99 -15.90
C THR A 201 31.78 -8.48 -15.88
N ALA A 202 32.64 -7.83 -15.10
CA ALA A 202 34.02 -8.27 -14.89
C ALA A 202 34.07 -9.67 -14.28
N ALA A 203 33.30 -9.93 -13.21
CA ALA A 203 33.24 -11.25 -12.58
C ALA A 203 32.81 -12.34 -13.58
N VAL A 204 31.75 -12.11 -14.35
CA VAL A 204 31.30 -13.07 -15.38
C VAL A 204 32.39 -13.31 -16.43
N ASN A 205 33.10 -12.27 -16.85
CA ASN A 205 34.17 -12.39 -17.84
C ASN A 205 35.38 -13.17 -17.31
N ASP A 206 35.74 -12.98 -16.04
CA ASP A 206 36.86 -13.66 -15.35
C ASP A 206 36.67 -15.18 -15.23
N ILE A 207 35.48 -15.71 -15.52
CA ILE A 207 35.28 -17.16 -15.66
C ILE A 207 36.16 -17.65 -16.81
N ALA A 208 37.17 -18.45 -16.48
CA ALA A 208 38.15 -19.11 -17.37
C ALA A 208 39.48 -18.40 -17.69
N ASP A 209 39.81 -17.27 -17.07
CA ASP A 209 41.08 -16.55 -17.34
C ASP A 209 42.20 -16.84 -16.30
N GLU A 210 42.50 -18.12 -16.04
CA GLU A 210 43.73 -18.61 -15.36
C GLU A 210 43.78 -18.78 -13.82
N ASN A 211 42.70 -18.65 -13.04
CA ASN A 211 42.84 -18.80 -11.56
C ASN A 211 41.67 -19.45 -10.80
N GLY A 212 41.03 -20.48 -11.36
CA GLY A 212 40.12 -21.37 -10.61
C GLY A 212 39.02 -20.63 -9.86
N SER A 213 37.95 -20.27 -10.56
CA SER A 213 37.00 -19.27 -10.07
C SER A 213 35.89 -19.92 -9.23
N PHE A 214 35.70 -19.43 -7.99
CA PHE A 214 34.35 -19.34 -7.43
C PHE A 214 33.78 -17.94 -7.66
N ILE A 215 32.54 -17.88 -8.13
CA ILE A 215 31.73 -16.66 -8.17
C ILE A 215 30.43 -17.02 -7.50
N ILE A 216 30.06 -16.28 -6.46
CA ILE A 216 28.73 -16.34 -5.86
C ILE A 216 28.02 -15.03 -6.21
N LEU A 217 26.90 -15.14 -6.91
CA LEU A 217 25.96 -14.05 -7.16
C LEU A 217 24.70 -14.36 -6.38
N GLY A 218 24.50 -13.72 -5.24
CA GLY A 218 23.38 -14.09 -4.40
C GLY A 218 23.07 -13.14 -3.28
N THR A 219 22.05 -13.56 -2.56
CA THR A 219 21.38 -12.91 -1.46
C THR A 219 21.34 -13.92 -0.30
N ASP A 220 20.81 -13.51 0.85
CA ASP A 220 20.71 -14.41 2.02
C ASP A 220 19.83 -15.67 1.76
N TYR A 221 18.97 -15.64 0.73
CA TYR A 221 17.98 -16.69 0.45
C TYR A 221 18.11 -17.35 -0.92
N ALA A 222 18.75 -16.69 -1.88
CA ALA A 222 18.95 -17.19 -3.24
C ALA A 222 20.34 -16.87 -3.74
N TYR A 223 21.02 -17.83 -4.36
CA TYR A 223 22.31 -17.58 -5.00
C TYR A 223 22.45 -18.40 -6.26
N MET A 224 23.29 -17.94 -7.16
CA MET A 224 23.88 -18.74 -8.21
C MET A 224 25.40 -18.69 -8.07
N GLN A 225 26.05 -19.86 -8.13
CA GLN A 225 27.49 -19.95 -8.08
C GLN A 225 28.08 -20.84 -9.16
N VAL A 226 29.28 -20.48 -9.61
CA VAL A 226 30.13 -21.30 -10.48
C VAL A 226 31.35 -21.71 -9.68
N ALA A 227 31.76 -22.97 -9.79
CA ALA A 227 33.00 -23.49 -9.20
C ALA A 227 33.72 -24.43 -10.17
N GLY A 228 35.04 -24.30 -10.27
CA GLY A 228 35.89 -25.24 -11.01
C GLY A 228 37.16 -24.60 -11.57
N ASN A 229 38.12 -25.46 -11.91
CA ASN A 229 39.44 -25.03 -12.41
C ASN A 229 39.65 -25.34 -13.90
N ASP A 230 38.77 -26.13 -14.51
CA ASP A 230 38.80 -26.47 -15.92
C ASP A 230 37.69 -25.73 -16.67
N PRO A 231 37.99 -24.79 -17.57
CA PRO A 231 37.01 -24.08 -18.39
C PRO A 231 36.07 -24.97 -19.20
N ALA A 232 36.47 -26.21 -19.51
CA ALA A 232 35.64 -27.17 -20.23
C ALA A 232 34.72 -27.98 -19.30
N SER A 233 34.93 -27.94 -17.98
CA SER A 233 34.26 -28.78 -17.00
C SER A 233 34.12 -28.08 -15.65
N LEU A 234 33.20 -27.12 -15.59
CA LEU A 234 32.81 -26.39 -14.39
C LEU A 234 31.56 -27.01 -13.75
N THR A 235 31.28 -26.61 -12.51
CA THR A 235 30.03 -26.89 -11.80
C THR A 235 29.27 -25.59 -11.59
N LEU A 236 27.99 -25.58 -11.93
CA LEU A 236 27.08 -24.47 -11.69
C LEU A 236 26.05 -24.91 -10.66
N GLU A 237 25.75 -24.07 -9.68
CA GLU A 237 24.77 -24.33 -8.64
C GLU A 237 23.87 -23.11 -8.45
N TYR A 238 22.61 -23.33 -8.10
CA TYR A 238 21.76 -22.27 -7.59
C TYR A 238 20.88 -22.75 -6.45
N ARG A 239 20.44 -21.82 -5.59
CA ARG A 239 19.48 -22.07 -4.53
C ARG A 239 18.28 -21.15 -4.70
N GLU A 240 17.09 -21.72 -4.57
CA GLU A 240 15.82 -21.01 -4.62
C GLU A 240 14.85 -21.66 -3.62
N GLU A 241 14.16 -20.84 -2.81
CA GLU A 241 13.16 -21.31 -1.82
C GLU A 241 13.69 -22.44 -0.89
N GLY A 242 14.98 -22.42 -0.57
CA GLY A 242 15.63 -23.43 0.29
C GLY A 242 16.01 -24.74 -0.39
N THR A 243 15.73 -24.91 -1.69
CA THR A 243 16.14 -26.08 -2.48
C THR A 243 17.39 -25.75 -3.30
N GLN A 244 18.37 -26.65 -3.32
CA GLN A 244 19.63 -26.48 -4.06
C GLN A 244 19.64 -27.34 -5.32
N TYR A 245 20.10 -26.76 -6.43
CA TYR A 245 20.24 -27.42 -7.71
C TYR A 245 21.67 -27.30 -8.21
N GLN A 246 22.16 -28.36 -8.85
CA GLN A 246 23.50 -28.44 -9.41
C GLN A 246 23.46 -28.92 -10.86
N CYS A 247 24.34 -28.38 -11.69
CA CYS A 247 24.58 -28.83 -13.05
C CYS A 247 26.09 -28.98 -13.26
N SER A 248 26.53 -30.21 -13.59
CA SER A 248 27.93 -30.54 -13.85
C SER A 248 28.02 -31.74 -14.81
N PRO A 249 28.92 -31.72 -15.81
CA PRO A 249 29.81 -30.63 -16.17
C PRO A 249 29.11 -29.55 -17.02
N VAL A 250 29.54 -28.29 -16.90
CA VAL A 250 29.18 -27.18 -17.81
C VAL A 250 30.44 -26.47 -18.34
N THR A 251 30.40 -25.98 -19.57
CA THR A 251 31.51 -25.16 -20.12
C THR A 251 31.47 -23.73 -19.57
N ALA A 252 32.59 -23.02 -19.65
CA ALA A 252 32.68 -21.61 -19.30
C ALA A 252 31.63 -20.75 -20.02
N ASP A 253 31.40 -20.97 -21.32
CA ASP A 253 30.38 -20.22 -22.08
C ASP A 253 28.95 -20.50 -21.58
N GLN A 254 28.66 -21.75 -21.23
CA GLN A 254 27.36 -22.12 -20.65
C GLN A 254 27.16 -21.49 -19.28
N ALA A 255 28.19 -21.49 -18.42
CA ALA A 255 28.18 -20.85 -17.12
C ALA A 255 28.00 -19.32 -17.22
N LYS A 256 28.75 -18.65 -18.11
CA LYS A 256 28.61 -17.22 -18.40
C LYS A 256 27.21 -16.88 -18.86
N SER A 257 26.65 -17.66 -19.78
CA SER A 257 25.29 -17.46 -20.30
C SER A 257 24.23 -17.59 -19.19
N ALA A 258 24.36 -18.58 -18.31
CA ALA A 258 23.43 -18.81 -17.21
C ALA A 258 23.48 -17.68 -16.17
N LEU A 259 24.68 -17.22 -15.78
CA LEU A 259 24.84 -16.09 -14.84
C LEU A 259 24.27 -14.79 -15.41
N LEU A 260 24.47 -14.51 -16.70
CA LEU A 260 23.87 -13.34 -17.35
C LEU A 260 22.35 -13.43 -17.40
N GLN A 261 21.79 -14.62 -17.60
CA GLN A 261 20.33 -14.81 -17.55
C GLN A 261 19.82 -14.56 -16.13
N TYR A 262 20.46 -15.16 -15.12
CA TYR A 262 20.15 -14.94 -13.70
C TYR A 262 20.18 -13.45 -13.30
N LEU A 263 21.25 -12.73 -13.66
CA LEU A 263 21.41 -11.29 -13.38
C LEU A 263 20.35 -10.40 -14.04
N ASN A 264 19.80 -10.83 -15.18
CA ASN A 264 18.75 -10.12 -15.89
C ASN A 264 17.33 -10.56 -15.48
N GLY A 265 17.19 -11.50 -14.53
CA GLY A 265 15.90 -12.06 -14.14
C GLY A 265 15.28 -12.99 -15.19
N ASP A 266 16.09 -13.54 -16.10
CA ASP A 266 15.68 -14.52 -17.11
C ASP A 266 15.87 -15.94 -16.58
N GLU A 267 14.77 -16.70 -16.45
CA GLU A 267 14.78 -18.07 -15.93
C GLU A 267 15.13 -19.14 -16.99
N SER A 268 15.46 -18.74 -18.22
CA SER A 268 15.78 -19.67 -19.30
C SER A 268 16.88 -20.69 -18.95
N TYR A 269 17.79 -20.34 -18.04
CA TYR A 269 18.88 -21.23 -17.61
C TYR A 269 18.36 -22.49 -16.90
N LYS A 270 17.17 -22.43 -16.27
CA LYS A 270 16.54 -23.56 -15.58
C LYS A 270 16.15 -24.70 -16.53
N THR A 271 15.92 -24.39 -17.82
CA THR A 271 15.48 -25.39 -18.84
C THR A 271 16.55 -25.75 -19.86
N LYS A 272 17.56 -24.88 -20.03
CA LYS A 272 18.65 -25.07 -21.01
C LYS A 272 19.80 -25.93 -20.51
N LEU A 273 19.88 -26.15 -19.20
CA LEU A 273 20.91 -26.96 -18.55
C LEU A 273 20.27 -28.14 -17.82
N ASN A 274 21.03 -29.22 -17.68
CA ASN A 274 20.57 -30.44 -17.02
C ASN A 274 20.82 -30.33 -15.51
N TRP A 275 19.83 -29.82 -14.78
CA TRP A 275 19.90 -29.65 -13.33
C TRP A 275 19.52 -30.93 -12.60
N SER A 276 20.26 -31.23 -11.55
CA SER A 276 19.91 -32.22 -10.52
C SER A 276 19.68 -31.49 -9.20
N GLU A 277 18.59 -31.83 -8.52
CA GLU A 277 18.36 -31.41 -7.15
C GLU A 277 19.40 -32.04 -6.22
N VAL A 278 20.00 -31.24 -5.34
CA VAL A 278 20.98 -31.67 -4.34
C VAL A 278 20.26 -31.73 -3.00
N THR A 279 20.02 -32.96 -2.52
CA THR A 279 19.54 -33.17 -1.16
C THR A 279 20.74 -33.05 -0.21
N LEU A 280 20.73 -32.01 0.63
CA LEU A 280 21.71 -31.82 1.71
C LEU A 280 21.50 -32.82 2.86
#